data_AF-A0A839QB34-F1
#
_entry.id   AF-A0A839QB34-F1
#
_cell.length_a   1.000
_cell.length_b   1.000
_cell.length_c   1.000
_cell.angle_alpha   90.00
_cell.angle_beta   90.00
_cell.angle_gamma   90.00
#
_symmetry.space_group_name_H-M   'P 1'
#
loop_
_entity.id
_entity.type
_entity.pdbx_description
1 polymer ?
#
loop_
_entity_poly.entity_id
_entity_poly.type
_entity_poly.pdbx_seq_one_letter_code
_entity_poly.pdbx_strand_id
1 'polypeptide(L)'
;MSRYILASVAAVVACAALHTATPAHAQPAPANCSSADLTGVMTGVMAATSAYLYTHPPVNDFFSTLKGKSPEERRAALEAFMSANPQVQAELRGIRQPMKDFRNRCG
;
A
#
# COMPACT_ATOMS: atom_id res chain seq x y z
N MET A 1 -9.29 -71.70 19.41
CA MET A 1 -9.35 -71.41 17.96
C MET A 1 -8.59 -70.09 17.74
N SER A 2 -7.25 -70.06 17.63
CA SER A 2 -6.45 -70.08 16.37
C SER A 2 -7.19 -69.41 15.20
N ARG A 3 -6.73 -68.34 14.52
CA ARG A 3 -5.44 -68.06 13.84
C ARG A 3 -5.34 -66.51 13.64
N TYR A 4 -4.26 -65.81 14.02
CA TYR A 4 -3.07 -65.42 13.24
C TYR A 4 -3.27 -64.50 11.99
N ILE A 5 -2.62 -63.32 12.07
CA ILE A 5 -1.76 -62.64 11.04
C ILE A 5 -2.40 -61.60 10.08
N LEU A 6 -2.01 -60.32 10.34
CA LEU A 6 -1.34 -59.31 9.49
C LEU A 6 -1.49 -59.28 7.94
N ALA A 7 -1.32 -58.05 7.44
CA ALA A 7 -0.89 -57.58 6.11
C ALA A 7 -2.00 -57.22 5.11
N SER A 8 -2.27 -55.93 4.85
CA SER A 8 -1.58 -55.00 3.93
C SER A 8 -1.97 -55.20 2.45
N VAL A 9 -2.37 -54.11 1.78
CA VAL A 9 -1.92 -53.64 0.43
C VAL A 9 -3.05 -52.94 -0.37
N ALA A 10 -2.85 -51.64 -0.56
CA ALA A 10 -3.04 -50.76 -1.72
C ALA A 10 -4.20 -50.92 -2.74
N ALA A 11 -4.76 -49.73 -3.05
CA ALA A 11 -5.21 -49.21 -4.35
C ALA A 11 -6.50 -49.78 -4.97
N VAL A 12 -7.43 -48.90 -5.35
CA VAL A 12 -7.50 -48.27 -6.69
C VAL A 12 -8.69 -47.29 -6.74
N VAL A 13 -8.37 -46.08 -7.23
CA VAL A 13 -9.14 -45.11 -8.02
C VAL A 13 -10.58 -45.48 -8.42
N ALA A 14 -11.53 -44.56 -8.15
CA ALA A 14 -12.43 -43.94 -9.14
C ALA A 14 -13.75 -43.47 -8.48
N CYS A 15 -13.84 -42.19 -8.12
CA CYS A 15 -15.14 -41.51 -8.10
C CYS A 15 -15.02 -40.25 -8.96
N ALA A 16 -15.50 -40.39 -10.19
CA ALA A 16 -15.72 -39.32 -11.13
C ALA A 16 -16.78 -38.35 -10.58
N ALA A 17 -16.34 -37.23 -10.03
CA ALA A 17 -17.14 -36.03 -9.93
C ALA A 17 -16.35 -34.91 -10.62
N LEU A 18 -16.50 -34.85 -11.94
CA LEU A 18 -16.05 -33.74 -12.78
C LEU A 18 -16.81 -32.48 -12.35
N HIS A 19 -16.35 -31.84 -11.27
CA HIS A 19 -16.58 -30.43 -11.05
C HIS A 19 -15.64 -29.73 -12.03
N THR A 20 -16.11 -29.46 -13.23
CA THR A 20 -15.52 -28.40 -14.06
C THR A 20 -15.78 -27.09 -13.32
N ALA A 21 -14.97 -26.81 -12.29
CA ALA A 21 -14.73 -25.45 -11.87
C ALA A 21 -14.06 -24.79 -13.08
N THR A 22 -14.87 -24.21 -13.97
CA THR A 22 -14.37 -23.20 -14.89
C THR A 22 -13.61 -22.23 -14.01
N PRO A 23 -12.30 -22.00 -14.20
CA PRO A 23 -11.67 -20.88 -13.53
C PRO A 23 -12.53 -19.69 -13.92
N ALA A 24 -13.20 -19.08 -12.95
CA ALA A 24 -13.81 -17.79 -13.16
C ALA A 24 -12.67 -16.97 -13.76
N HIS A 25 -12.80 -16.60 -15.03
CA HIS A 25 -11.82 -15.79 -15.71
C HIS A 25 -11.95 -14.44 -15.01
N ALA A 26 -11.27 -14.30 -13.85
CA ALA A 26 -11.08 -13.03 -13.22
C ALA A 26 -10.50 -12.18 -14.33
N GLN A 27 -11.22 -11.12 -14.71
CA GLN A 27 -10.62 -10.13 -15.59
C GLN A 27 -9.25 -9.81 -15.01
N PRO A 28 -8.18 -9.77 -15.83
CA PRO A 28 -6.87 -9.38 -15.35
C PRO A 28 -7.04 -8.14 -14.49
N ALA A 29 -6.49 -8.15 -13.28
CA ALA A 29 -6.49 -6.95 -12.46
C ALA A 29 -6.01 -5.78 -13.34
N PRO A 30 -6.62 -4.59 -13.23
CA PRO A 30 -6.21 -3.45 -14.03
C PRO A 30 -4.69 -3.33 -13.99
N ALA A 31 -4.06 -3.28 -15.16
CA ALA A 31 -2.60 -3.21 -15.23
C ALA A 31 -2.11 -2.02 -14.39
N ASN A 32 -1.02 -2.22 -13.64
CA ASN A 32 -0.41 -1.23 -12.77
C ASN A 32 -1.23 -0.83 -11.50
N CYS A 33 -2.09 -1.73 -11.01
CA CYS A 33 -2.85 -1.54 -9.75
C CYS A 33 -2.48 -2.56 -8.65
N SER A 34 -1.32 -3.20 -8.75
CA SER A 34 -0.83 -4.12 -7.73
C SER A 34 -0.27 -3.39 -6.50
N SER A 35 -0.02 -4.13 -5.42
CA SER A 35 0.70 -3.62 -4.25
C SER A 35 2.11 -3.12 -4.60
N ALA A 36 2.76 -3.74 -5.60
CA ALA A 36 4.06 -3.29 -6.07
C ALA A 36 3.97 -1.92 -6.74
N ASP A 37 2.91 -1.69 -7.52
CA ASP A 37 2.66 -0.40 -8.18
C ASP A 37 2.35 0.70 -7.15
N LEU A 38 1.49 0.43 -6.16
CA LEU A 38 1.21 1.36 -5.08
C LEU A 38 2.48 1.74 -4.31
N THR A 39 3.29 0.73 -3.99
CA THR A 39 4.57 0.96 -3.27
C THR A 39 5.51 1.82 -4.10
N GLY A 40 5.61 1.56 -5.41
CA GLY A 40 6.41 2.39 -6.32
C GLY A 40 5.97 3.86 -6.33
N VAL A 41 4.67 4.13 -6.40
CA VAL A 41 4.12 5.50 -6.30
C VAL A 41 4.45 6.13 -4.94
N MET A 42 4.26 5.39 -3.86
CA MET A 42 4.56 5.88 -2.50
C MET A 42 6.05 6.22 -2.35
N THR A 43 6.95 5.36 -2.81
CA THR A 43 8.40 5.60 -2.80
C THR A 43 8.75 6.85 -3.59
N GLY A 44 8.16 7.05 -4.78
CA GLY A 44 8.35 8.26 -5.57
C GLY A 44 7.92 9.53 -4.83
N VAL A 45 6.75 9.52 -4.18
CA VAL A 45 6.26 10.66 -3.38
C VAL A 45 7.16 10.94 -2.18
N MET A 46 7.68 9.90 -1.50
CA MET A 46 8.61 10.08 -0.38
C MET A 46 9.97 10.63 -0.84
N ALA A 47 10.50 10.15 -1.98
CA ALA A 47 11.73 10.67 -2.56
C ALA A 47 11.58 12.16 -2.96
N ALA A 48 10.48 12.53 -3.63
CA ALA A 48 10.18 13.91 -3.96
C ALA A 48 10.00 14.79 -2.72
N THR A 49 9.37 14.27 -1.66
CA THR A 49 9.24 14.98 -0.38
C THR A 49 10.62 15.22 0.25
N SER A 50 11.51 14.23 0.25
CA SER A 50 12.88 14.37 0.76
C SER A 50 13.65 15.48 0.02
N ALA A 51 13.62 15.45 -1.32
CA ALA A 51 14.25 16.48 -2.15
C ALA A 51 13.65 17.88 -1.89
N TYR A 52 12.34 17.97 -1.72
CA TYR A 52 11.67 19.22 -1.38
C TYR A 52 12.15 19.76 -0.04
N LEU A 53 12.22 18.94 1.01
CA LEU A 53 12.68 19.38 2.32
C LEU A 53 14.13 19.88 2.30
N TYR A 54 15.04 19.20 1.57
CA TYR A 54 16.42 19.67 1.43
C TYR A 54 16.56 20.98 0.66
N THR A 55 15.66 21.26 -0.29
CA THR A 55 15.65 22.51 -1.06
C THR A 55 14.83 23.62 -0.39
N HIS A 56 14.09 23.30 0.67
CA HIS A 56 13.27 24.24 1.45
C HIS A 56 13.64 24.17 2.94
N PRO A 57 14.83 24.67 3.35
CA PRO A 57 15.30 24.55 4.73
C PRO A 57 14.29 25.06 5.79
N PRO A 58 13.60 26.20 5.61
CA PRO A 58 12.59 26.63 6.59
C PRO A 58 11.43 25.64 6.78
N VAL A 59 11.04 24.93 5.71
CA VAL A 59 9.99 23.90 5.78
C VAL A 59 10.52 22.67 6.50
N ASN A 60 11.75 22.24 6.20
CA ASN A 60 12.41 21.15 6.89
C ASN A 60 12.58 21.41 8.40
N ASP A 61 12.97 22.62 8.76
CA ASP A 61 13.09 23.04 10.16
C ASP A 61 11.75 22.94 10.87
N PHE A 62 10.67 23.46 10.25
CA PHE A 62 9.32 23.31 10.77
C PHE A 62 8.94 21.84 11.01
N PHE A 63 9.10 20.96 10.01
CA PHE A 63 8.77 19.53 10.18
C PHE A 63 9.63 18.87 11.27
N SER A 64 10.87 19.31 11.45
CA SER A 64 11.76 18.84 12.52
C SER A 64 11.26 19.22 13.92
N THR A 65 10.60 20.37 14.08
CA THR A 65 9.97 20.77 15.37
C THR A 65 8.80 19.88 15.78
N LEU A 66 8.23 19.08 14.86
CA LEU A 66 7.08 18.21 15.15
C LEU A 66 7.47 16.95 15.94
N LYS A 67 8.77 16.66 16.05
CA LYS A 67 9.29 15.53 16.81
C LYS A 67 8.87 15.65 18.29
N GLY A 68 8.34 14.57 18.85
CA GLY A 68 7.92 14.51 20.26
C GLY A 68 6.55 15.11 20.59
N LYS A 69 5.95 15.90 19.68
CA LYS A 69 4.58 16.43 19.85
C LYS A 69 3.52 15.33 19.83
N SER A 70 2.41 15.54 20.54
CA SER A 70 1.21 14.70 20.47
C SER A 70 0.57 14.76 19.07
N PRO A 71 -0.27 13.77 18.68
CA PRO A 71 -1.00 13.82 17.41
C PRO A 71 -1.83 15.11 17.23
N GLU A 72 -2.48 15.58 18.28
CA GLU A 72 -3.31 16.79 18.29
C GLU A 72 -2.46 18.04 18.09
N GLU A 73 -1.34 18.16 18.83
CA GLU A 73 -0.39 19.27 18.69
C GLU A 73 0.22 19.32 17.28
N ARG A 74 0.57 18.16 16.71
CA ARG A 74 1.08 18.07 15.33
C ARG A 74 0.04 18.55 14.33
N ARG A 75 -1.22 18.14 14.48
CA ARG A 75 -2.31 18.57 13.61
C ARG A 75 -2.50 20.08 13.66
N ALA A 76 -2.59 20.66 14.86
CA ALA A 76 -2.74 22.10 15.03
C ALA A 76 -1.55 22.88 14.43
N ALA A 77 -0.32 22.43 14.67
CA ALA A 77 0.88 23.06 14.11
C ALA A 77 0.90 23.00 12.58
N LEU A 78 0.54 21.85 11.98
CA LEU A 78 0.44 21.69 10.53
C LEU A 78 -0.62 22.61 9.93
N GLU A 79 -1.80 22.72 10.54
CA GLU A 79 -2.87 23.60 10.06
C GLU A 79 -2.44 25.08 10.08
N ALA A 80 -1.86 25.53 11.19
CA ALA A 80 -1.35 26.89 11.31
C ALA A 80 -0.26 27.17 10.28
N PHE A 81 0.70 26.26 10.12
CA PHE A 81 1.79 26.40 9.16
C PHE A 81 1.28 26.44 7.72
N MET A 82 0.40 25.53 7.32
CA MET A 82 -0.13 25.50 5.95
C MET A 82 -1.00 26.72 5.62
N SER A 83 -1.77 27.22 6.61
CA SER A 83 -2.57 28.45 6.46
C SER A 83 -1.69 29.68 6.23
N ALA A 84 -0.58 29.79 6.97
CA ALA A 84 0.39 30.85 6.82
C ALA A 84 1.25 30.72 5.54
N ASN A 85 1.36 29.51 4.97
CA ASN A 85 2.23 29.19 3.84
C ASN A 85 1.44 28.53 2.69
N PRO A 86 0.52 29.25 2.01
CA PRO A 86 -0.34 28.68 0.97
C PRO A 86 0.45 28.14 -0.24
N GLN A 87 1.61 28.73 -0.54
CA GLN A 87 2.52 28.22 -1.58
C GLN A 87 3.09 26.84 -1.20
N VAL A 88 3.67 26.71 0.00
CA VAL A 88 4.19 25.43 0.51
C VAL A 88 3.09 24.37 0.54
N GLN A 89 1.87 24.76 0.93
CA GLN A 89 0.72 23.88 0.88
C GLN A 89 0.39 23.42 -0.55
N ALA A 90 0.45 24.30 -1.54
CA ALA A 90 0.23 23.95 -2.95
C ALA A 90 1.31 22.99 -3.47
N GLU A 91 2.58 23.26 -3.19
CA GLU A 91 3.72 22.44 -3.58
C GLU A 91 3.65 21.03 -2.96
N LEU A 92 3.42 20.95 -1.65
CA LEU A 92 3.26 19.67 -0.94
C LEU A 92 1.99 18.91 -1.34
N ARG A 93 0.96 19.60 -1.85
CA ARG A 93 -0.20 18.94 -2.49
C ARG A 93 0.19 18.36 -3.85
N GLY A 94 0.97 19.10 -4.64
CA GLY A 94 1.52 18.64 -5.92
C GLY A 94 2.37 17.37 -5.76
N ILE A 95 3.28 17.36 -4.79
CA ILE A 95 4.13 16.18 -4.48
C ILE A 95 3.29 14.94 -4.16
N ARG A 96 2.14 15.10 -3.49
CA ARG A 96 1.25 13.99 -3.11
C ARG A 96 0.21 13.62 -4.17
N GLN A 97 0.13 14.36 -5.27
CA GLN A 97 -0.86 14.14 -6.31
C GLN A 97 -0.82 12.72 -6.91
N PRO A 98 0.36 12.09 -7.14
CA PRO A 98 0.42 10.73 -7.69
C PRO A 98 -0.32 9.69 -6.84
N MET A 99 -0.34 9.84 -5.51
CA MET A 99 -1.10 8.94 -4.62
C MET A 99 -2.62 9.09 -4.79
N LYS A 100 -3.10 10.33 -5.01
CA LYS A 100 -4.52 10.58 -5.29
C LYS A 100 -4.90 10.00 -6.65
N ASP A 101 -4.06 10.21 -7.66
CA ASP A 101 -4.30 9.72 -9.01
C ASP A 101 -4.27 8.18 -9.06
N PHE A 102 -3.37 7.55 -8.30
CA PHE A 102 -3.37 6.09 -8.12
C PHE A 102 -4.68 5.61 -7.49
N ARG A 103 -5.12 6.22 -6.38
CA ARG A 103 -6.38 5.84 -5.72
C ARG A 103 -7.59 6.02 -6.64
N ASN A 104 -7.65 7.12 -7.38
CA ASN A 104 -8.76 7.37 -8.31
C ASN A 104 -8.82 6.34 -9.46
N ARG A 105 -7.68 5.73 -9.80
CA ARG A 105 -7.57 4.71 -10.86
C ARG A 105 -7.73 3.28 -10.35
N CYS A 106 -7.27 2.98 -9.14
CA CYS A 106 -7.06 1.61 -8.64
C CYS A 106 -7.81 1.27 -7.33
N GLY A 107 -8.50 2.24 -6.71
CA GLY A 107 -9.13 2.09 -5.39
C GLY A 107 -10.65 2.13 -5.40
#